data_AF-A0A1F7WET0-F1
#
_entry.id   AF-A0A1F7WET0-F1
#
_cell.length_a   1.000
_cell.length_b   1.000
_cell.length_c   1.000
_cell.angle_alpha   90.00
_cell.angle_beta   90.00
_cell.angle_gamma   90.00
#
_symmetry.space_group_name_H-M   'P 1'
#
loop_
_entity.id
_entity.type
_entity.pdbx_description
1 polymer ?
#
loop_
_entity_poly.entity_id
_entity_poly.type
_entity_poly.pdbx_seq_one_letter_code
_entity_poly.pdbx_strand_id
1 'polypeptide(L)'
;MKLEKCSNCGLCKSICPVFKVLLEETNSARGRANLIKKEVLDEVYYVCSLCGACKINCPAGIDLPEEIKKMREKMVEIKAETNANKKMIKNIREHGNPFGKVEEGKIPKDLYCC
;
A
#
# COMPACT_ATOMS: atom_id res chain seq x y z
N MET A 1 -13.68 11.31 -10.33
CA MET A 1 -12.47 10.61 -9.83
C MET A 1 -11.74 9.93 -10.99
N LYS A 2 -10.39 9.81 -10.99
CA LYS A 2 -9.67 9.16 -12.12
C LYS A 2 -10.10 7.69 -12.35
N LEU A 3 -10.59 7.03 -11.31
CA LEU A 3 -11.08 5.64 -11.32
C LEU A 3 -12.39 5.41 -12.11
N GLU A 4 -13.14 6.45 -12.50
CA GLU A 4 -14.35 6.29 -13.32
C GLU A 4 -14.05 5.62 -14.67
N LYS A 5 -12.84 5.83 -15.19
CA LYS A 5 -12.37 5.23 -16.45
C LYS A 5 -12.05 3.73 -16.34
N CYS A 6 -12.14 3.14 -15.16
CA CYS A 6 -11.85 1.72 -14.94
C CYS A 6 -12.95 0.83 -15.53
N SER A 7 -12.60 0.02 -16.54
CA SER A 7 -13.49 -0.96 -17.18
C SER A 7 -13.42 -2.37 -16.56
N ASN A 8 -12.75 -2.54 -15.42
CA ASN A 8 -12.55 -3.84 -14.75
C ASN A 8 -11.82 -4.93 -15.56
N CYS A 9 -11.06 -4.56 -16.60
CA CYS A 9 -10.36 -5.48 -17.52
C CYS A 9 -9.37 -6.46 -16.86
N GLY A 10 -8.85 -6.16 -15.65
CA GLY A 10 -8.03 -7.11 -14.89
C GLY A 10 -6.53 -7.14 -15.22
N LEU A 11 -6.03 -6.32 -16.14
CA LEU A 11 -4.59 -6.24 -16.44
C LEU A 11 -3.74 -5.85 -15.21
N CYS A 12 -4.25 -4.92 -14.39
CA CYS A 12 -3.57 -4.55 -13.15
C CYS A 12 -3.53 -5.71 -12.14
N LYS A 13 -4.52 -6.62 -12.15
CA LYS A 13 -4.55 -7.82 -11.29
C LYS A 13 -3.51 -8.83 -11.73
N SER A 14 -3.40 -9.13 -13.03
CA SER A 14 -2.47 -10.16 -13.54
C SER A 14 -1.00 -9.79 -13.29
N ILE A 15 -0.66 -8.50 -13.29
CA ILE A 15 0.71 -8.03 -13.04
C ILE A 15 1.00 -7.76 -11.54
N CYS A 16 -0.02 -7.74 -10.67
CA CYS A 16 0.16 -7.38 -9.27
C CYS A 16 0.97 -8.46 -8.52
N PRO A 17 2.16 -8.15 -7.99
CA PRO A 17 2.98 -9.14 -7.28
C PRO A 17 2.32 -9.64 -6.00
N VAL A 18 1.61 -8.75 -5.29
CA VAL A 18 0.87 -9.10 -4.07
C VAL A 18 -0.21 -10.15 -4.37
N PHE A 19 -0.96 -9.96 -5.46
CA PHE A 19 -1.99 -10.93 -5.87
C PHE A 19 -1.40 -12.28 -6.25
N LYS A 20 -0.23 -12.30 -6.91
CA LYS A 20 0.44 -13.56 -7.28
C LYS A 20 0.84 -14.42 -6.08
N VAL A 21 1.05 -13.79 -4.92
CA VAL A 21 1.39 -14.49 -3.67
C VAL A 21 0.14 -14.82 -2.87
N LEU A 22 -0.73 -13.84 -2.60
CA LEU A 22 -1.87 -14.01 -1.70
C LEU A 22 -3.08 -14.66 -2.36
N LEU A 23 -3.23 -14.54 -3.69
CA LEU A 23 -4.34 -15.08 -4.49
C LEU A 23 -5.75 -14.62 -4.07
N GLU A 24 -5.86 -13.60 -3.22
CA GLU A 24 -7.12 -12.99 -2.80
C GLU A 24 -7.45 -11.75 -3.63
N GLU A 25 -8.67 -11.66 -4.16
CA GLU A 25 -9.06 -10.57 -5.06
C GLU A 25 -8.99 -9.20 -4.39
N THR A 26 -9.36 -9.08 -3.12
CA THR A 26 -9.30 -7.83 -2.32
C THR A 26 -7.87 -7.30 -2.22
N ASN A 27 -6.89 -8.21 -2.16
CA ASN A 27 -5.46 -7.92 -2.15
C ASN A 27 -4.85 -7.67 -3.55
N SER A 28 -5.65 -7.78 -4.61
CA SER A 28 -5.22 -7.45 -5.97
C SER A 28 -5.28 -5.94 -6.24
N ALA A 29 -4.56 -5.48 -7.27
CA ALA A 29 -4.67 -4.09 -7.72
C ALA A 29 -6.10 -3.74 -8.17
N ARG A 30 -6.79 -4.65 -8.87
CA ARG A 30 -8.19 -4.42 -9.28
C ARG A 30 -9.13 -4.37 -8.10
N GLY A 31 -8.99 -5.30 -7.15
CA GLY A 31 -9.79 -5.32 -5.92
C GLY A 31 -9.68 -4.02 -5.14
N ARG A 32 -8.46 -3.54 -4.90
CA ARG A 32 -8.22 -2.23 -4.27
C ARG A 32 -8.87 -1.08 -5.05
N ALA A 33 -8.74 -1.07 -6.39
CA ALA A 33 -9.40 -0.06 -7.21
C ALA A 33 -10.94 -0.07 -7.02
N ASN A 34 -11.55 -1.26 -6.94
CA ASN A 34 -12.99 -1.40 -6.70
C ASN A 34 -13.41 -0.97 -5.29
N LEU A 35 -12.58 -1.23 -4.27
CA LEU A 35 -12.83 -0.74 -2.91
C LEU A 35 -12.76 0.79 -2.84
N ILE A 36 -11.80 1.41 -3.53
CA ILE A 36 -11.70 2.87 -3.63
C ILE A 36 -12.94 3.46 -4.31
N LYS A 37 -13.42 2.85 -5.42
CA LYS A 37 -14.66 3.29 -6.08
C LYS A 37 -15.90 3.21 -5.19
N LYS A 38 -15.89 2.30 -4.21
CA LYS A 38 -16.96 2.12 -3.21
C LYS A 38 -16.71 2.91 -1.92
N GLU A 39 -15.65 3.71 -1.88
CA GLU A 39 -15.25 4.51 -0.71
C GLU A 39 -15.04 3.68 0.57
N VAL A 40 -14.62 2.42 0.42
CA VAL A 40 -14.35 1.53 1.55
C VAL A 40 -12.94 1.79 2.07
N LEU A 41 -12.80 2.05 3.36
CA LEU A 41 -11.51 2.12 4.06
C LEU A 41 -11.16 0.74 4.62
N ASP A 42 -10.03 0.18 4.21
CA ASP A 42 -9.64 -1.20 4.53
C ASP A 42 -8.12 -1.36 4.59
N GLU A 43 -7.64 -2.24 5.47
CA GLU A 43 -6.21 -2.51 5.67
C GLU A 43 -5.50 -3.11 4.45
N VAL A 44 -6.22 -3.66 3.47
CA VAL A 44 -5.63 -4.15 2.21
C VAL A 44 -4.83 -3.08 1.48
N TYR A 45 -5.09 -1.79 1.74
CA TYR A 45 -4.29 -0.68 1.20
C TYR A 45 -2.85 -0.69 1.73
N TYR A 46 -2.60 -1.13 2.97
CA TYR A 46 -1.26 -1.29 3.53
C TYR A 46 -0.52 -2.52 2.98
N VAL A 47 -1.26 -3.53 2.50
CA VAL A 47 -0.67 -4.72 1.86
C VAL A 47 -0.11 -4.39 0.45
N CYS A 48 -0.53 -3.28 -0.17
CA CYS A 48 0.03 -2.86 -1.44
C CYS A 48 1.51 -2.48 -1.31
N SER A 49 2.40 -3.04 -2.13
CA SER A 49 3.82 -2.68 -2.14
C SER A 49 4.14 -1.35 -2.86
N LEU A 50 3.13 -0.63 -3.35
CA LEU A 50 3.28 0.61 -4.15
C LEU A 50 4.23 0.50 -5.36
N CYS A 51 4.50 -0.72 -5.85
CA CYS A 51 5.48 -0.97 -6.92
C CYS A 51 5.18 -0.33 -8.29
N GLY A 52 3.97 0.23 -8.51
CA GLY A 52 3.63 0.94 -9.74
C GLY A 52 3.28 0.06 -10.95
N ALA A 53 3.40 -1.26 -10.88
CA ALA A 53 3.12 -2.15 -12.02
C ALA A 53 1.70 -1.98 -12.59
N CYS A 54 0.71 -1.76 -11.73
CA CYS A 54 -0.68 -1.50 -12.15
C CYS A 54 -0.85 -0.19 -12.94
N LYS A 55 -0.09 0.86 -12.61
CA LYS A 55 -0.11 2.14 -13.33
C LYS A 55 0.44 1.98 -14.75
N ILE A 56 1.60 1.30 -14.86
CA ILE A 56 2.28 1.07 -16.15
C ILE A 56 1.38 0.27 -17.11
N ASN A 57 0.65 -0.72 -16.59
CA ASN A 57 -0.15 -1.63 -17.40
C ASN A 57 -1.62 -1.21 -17.53
N CYS A 58 -2.02 -0.04 -17.03
CA CYS A 58 -3.41 0.40 -17.11
C CYS A 58 -3.67 1.09 -18.47
N PRO A 59 -4.50 0.52 -19.36
CA PRO A 59 -4.82 1.17 -20.64
C PRO A 59 -5.63 2.46 -20.47
N ALA A 60 -6.32 2.61 -19.33
CA ALA A 60 -7.07 3.81 -18.99
C ALA A 60 -6.21 4.91 -18.32
N GLY A 61 -4.90 4.66 -18.12
CA GLY A 61 -3.97 5.62 -17.51
C GLY A 61 -4.25 5.91 -16.03
N ILE A 62 -4.82 4.95 -15.29
CA ILE A 62 -5.16 5.13 -13.88
C ILE A 62 -3.89 5.01 -13.03
N ASP A 63 -3.60 6.06 -12.27
CA ASP A 63 -2.53 6.06 -11.27
C ASP A 63 -3.01 5.45 -9.94
N LEU A 64 -3.18 4.14 -9.93
CA LEU A 64 -3.69 3.43 -8.75
C LEU A 64 -2.78 3.56 -7.51
N PRO A 65 -1.43 3.53 -7.59
CA PRO A 65 -0.58 3.75 -6.42
C PRO A 65 -0.85 5.10 -5.74
N GLU A 66 -1.06 6.16 -6.53
CA GLU A 66 -1.41 7.47 -6.00
C GLU A 66 -2.75 7.45 -5.25
N GLU A 67 -3.77 6.80 -5.82
CA GLU A 67 -5.07 6.67 -5.16
C GLU A 67 -5.00 5.82 -3.88
N ILE A 68 -4.13 4.78 -3.85
CA ILE A 68 -3.87 3.98 -2.64
C ILE A 68 -3.19 4.83 -1.55
N LYS A 69 -2.23 5.70 -1.89
CA LYS A 69 -1.60 6.60 -0.90
C LYS A 69 -2.64 7.52 -0.26
N LYS A 70 -3.55 8.10 -1.04
CA LYS A 70 -4.67 8.90 -0.51
C LYS A 70 -5.56 8.10 0.44
N MET A 71 -5.80 6.81 0.15
CA MET A 71 -6.54 5.97 1.10
C MET A 71 -5.78 5.73 2.39
N ARG A 72 -4.45 5.51 2.32
CA ARG A 72 -3.60 5.40 3.52
C ARG A 72 -3.64 6.69 4.35
N GLU A 73 -3.61 7.86 3.71
CA GLU A 73 -3.77 9.15 4.38
C GLU A 73 -5.11 9.24 5.13
N LYS A 74 -6.23 8.92 4.46
CA LYS A 74 -7.55 8.83 5.12
C LYS A 74 -7.57 7.83 6.28
N MET A 75 -6.88 6.70 6.15
CA MET A 75 -6.77 5.71 7.23
C MET A 75 -5.99 6.24 8.43
N VAL A 76 -4.95 7.07 8.21
CA VAL A 76 -4.21 7.74 9.29
C VAL A 76 -5.11 8.76 10.01
N GLU A 77 -5.93 9.52 9.28
CA GLU A 77 -6.87 10.50 9.87
C GLU A 77 -7.83 9.85 10.88
N ILE A 78 -8.28 8.61 10.60
CA ILE A 78 -9.13 7.82 11.50
C ILE A 78 -8.35 6.92 12.48
N LYS A 79 -7.02 7.10 12.59
CA LYS A 79 -6.11 6.33 13.47
C LYS A 79 -6.05 4.82 13.17
N ALA A 80 -6.39 4.40 11.96
CA ALA A 80 -6.37 3.03 11.46
C ALA A 80 -5.03 2.64 10.79
N GLU A 81 -3.95 3.31 11.15
CA GLU A 81 -2.59 2.97 10.74
C GLU A 81 -2.06 1.73 11.47
N THR A 82 -1.19 0.95 10.81
CA THR A 82 -0.68 -0.32 11.36
C THR A 82 0.24 -0.11 12.57
N ASN A 83 0.29 -1.10 13.48
CA ASN A 83 1.21 -1.06 14.62
C ASN A 83 2.68 -0.96 14.19
N ALA A 84 3.04 -1.61 13.07
CA ALA A 84 4.37 -1.51 12.47
C ALA A 84 4.69 -0.07 12.05
N ASN A 85 3.76 0.62 11.37
CA ASN A 85 3.94 2.02 10.97
C ASN A 85 4.07 2.94 12.19
N LYS A 86 3.24 2.76 13.23
CA LYS A 86 3.33 3.54 14.48
C LYS A 86 4.71 3.40 15.13
N LYS A 87 5.20 2.17 15.24
CA LYS A 87 6.51 1.87 15.83
C LYS A 87 7.66 2.47 15.00
N MET A 88 7.60 2.30 13.67
CA MET A 88 8.57 2.87 12.74
C MET A 88 8.64 4.40 12.86
N ILE A 89 7.49 5.09 12.83
CA ILE A 89 7.42 6.56 12.96
C ILE A 89 7.96 7.02 14.31
N LYS A 90 7.62 6.33 15.40
CA LYS A 90 8.17 6.60 16.72
C LYS A 90 9.69 6.49 16.73
N ASN A 91 10.25 5.42 16.17
CA ASN A 91 11.68 5.22 16.07
C ASN A 91 12.37 6.34 15.29
N ILE A 92 11.80 6.77 14.15
CA ILE A 92 12.33 7.87 13.35
C ILE A 92 12.39 9.16 14.19
N ARG A 93 11.33 9.47 14.95
CA ARG A 93 11.26 10.68 15.77
C ARG A 93 12.23 10.66 16.95
N GLU A 94 12.44 9.51 17.58
CA GLU A 94 13.28 9.38 18.78
C GLU A 94 14.77 9.14 18.47
N HIS A 95 15.08 8.44 17.38
CA HIS A 95 16.43 7.93 17.08
C HIS A 95 16.96 8.37 15.70
N GLY A 96 16.18 9.10 14.91
CA GLY A 96 16.55 9.54 13.56
C GLY A 96 16.56 8.43 12.50
N ASN A 97 16.07 7.23 12.83
CA ASN A 97 16.04 6.08 11.92
C ASN A 97 14.85 5.15 12.25
N PRO A 98 14.36 4.33 11.30
CA PRO A 98 13.17 3.49 11.50
C PRO A 98 13.40 2.28 12.43
N PHE A 99 14.67 1.91 12.65
CA PHE A 99 15.05 0.69 13.37
C PHE A 99 15.20 0.89 14.89
N GLY A 100 15.26 2.13 15.37
CA GLY A 100 15.42 2.47 16.78
C GLY A 100 16.91 2.52 17.17
N LYS A 101 17.26 1.98 18.34
CA LYS A 101 18.68 1.84 18.74
C LYS A 101 19.32 0.69 17.96
N VAL A 102 20.31 1.01 17.13
CA VAL A 102 21.08 0.03 16.35
C VAL A 102 22.49 -0.03 16.92
N GLU A 103 22.94 -1.23 17.28
CA GLU A 103 24.33 -1.47 17.69
C GLU A 103 25.24 -1.50 16.46
N GLU A 104 26.41 -0.89 16.57
CA GLU A 104 27.37 -0.81 15.47
C GLU A 104 27.78 -2.21 14.99
N GLY A 105 27.76 -2.40 13.66
CA GLY A 105 28.04 -3.69 13.03
C GLY A 105 26.93 -4.76 13.13
N LYS A 106 25.77 -4.45 13.73
CA LYS A 106 24.62 -5.38 13.79
C LYS A 106 23.48 -4.98 12.87
N ILE A 107 22.89 -5.98 12.21
CA ILE A 107 21.67 -5.81 11.43
C ILE A 107 20.48 -5.73 12.40
N PRO A 108 19.59 -4.72 12.29
CA PRO A 108 18.39 -4.64 13.10
C PRO A 108 17.50 -5.87 12.94
N LYS A 109 16.92 -6.34 14.06
CA LYS A 109 16.01 -7.50 14.06
C LYS A 109 14.67 -7.19 13.37
N ASP A 110 14.13 -6.01 13.64
CA ASP A 110 12.87 -5.56 13.06
C ASP A 110 13.17 -4.74 11.80
N LEU A 111 12.83 -5.30 10.65
CA LEU A 111 12.89 -4.60 9.37
C LEU A 111 11.49 -4.11 9.02
N TYR A 112 11.39 -2.83 8.67
CA TYR A 112 10.19 -2.24 8.13
C TYR A 112 10.37 -2.12 6.62
N CYS A 113 9.45 -2.66 5.85
CA CYS A 113 9.36 -2.36 4.43
C CYS A 113 8.55 -1.07 4.27
N CYS A 114 9.10 -0.11 3.54
CA CYS A 114 8.55 1.23 3.31
C CYS A 114 7.12 1.20 2.75
#